data_AF-A0A5B7F8I6-F1
#
_entry.id   AF-A0A5B7F8I6-F1
#
_cell.length_a   1.000
_cell.length_b   1.000
_cell.length_c   1.000
_cell.angle_alpha   90.00
_cell.angle_beta   90.00
_cell.angle_gamma   90.00
#
_symmetry.space_group_name_H-M   'P 1'
#
loop_
_entity.id
_entity.type
_entity.pdbx_description
1 polymer ?
#
loop_
_entity_poly.entity_id
_entity_poly.type
_entity_poly.pdbx_seq_one_letter_code
_entity_poly.pdbx_strand_id
1 'polypeptide(L)'
;MELIAVSYVMADMLKFPASSTCSLIINSELEQPTKDLASLTMIVRGVRQVTSQHAHLHTAILDVRQMFHTLSVYGIEVMDSDHRKLELTSEKLEVLHQNSITVKRSLQPTQAFFLAKTQQKVSDFSKAVQRFQQKFESKGPGSVGEDLERGVVLLKEYSKKVDELQKEREQLDQEEDSVEMTWRTMRWVTAKLDDLKGQVEGVRAALQDCDGGQETEVWRAMQQRLDDHTTSLEVTAALRQPAVQARHWQHLVTVTGCRGRWESSTGVSNVSVWDVLELRLSRHPLLVATTVDAAVRESHLNTQIKEIANFWQRTRLCVQTSTAVWTVEGLDDLLDHLHNHNLTLKAMANTRYSTTVLCLDFWVLVL
;
A
#
# COMPACT_ATOMS: atom_id res chain seq x y z
N MET A 1 -35.17 -0.44 33.69
CA MET A 1 -33.78 -0.71 34.08
C MET A 1 -32.81 -0.74 32.88
N GLU A 2 -33.26 -0.55 31.63
CA GLU A 2 -32.40 -0.72 30.44
C GLU A 2 -31.72 0.56 29.90
N LEU A 3 -32.16 1.77 30.31
CA LEU A 3 -31.53 3.03 29.86
C LEU A 3 -30.18 3.33 30.54
N ILE A 4 -29.92 2.76 31.72
CA ILE A 4 -28.65 2.95 32.45
C ILE A 4 -27.53 2.14 31.80
N ALA A 5 -27.81 0.96 31.25
CA ALA A 5 -26.82 0.14 30.56
C ALA A 5 -26.36 0.80 29.24
N VAL A 6 -27.29 1.39 28.47
CA VAL A 6 -26.95 2.13 27.24
C VAL A 6 -26.15 3.40 27.57
N SER A 7 -26.54 4.14 28.61
CA SER A 7 -25.77 5.28 29.12
C SER A 7 -24.36 4.88 29.58
N TYR A 8 -24.19 3.73 30.24
CA TYR A 8 -22.91 3.24 30.73
C TYR A 8 -22.01 2.73 29.58
N VAL A 9 -22.59 2.03 28.60
CA VAL A 9 -21.90 1.58 27.38
C VAL A 9 -21.52 2.78 26.50
N MET A 10 -22.39 3.79 26.35
CA MET A 10 -22.07 5.06 25.67
C MET A 10 -20.97 5.82 26.42
N ALA A 11 -21.01 5.87 27.75
CA ALA A 11 -20.02 6.55 28.56
C ALA A 11 -18.65 5.83 28.52
N ASP A 12 -18.60 4.50 28.50
CA ASP A 12 -17.34 3.75 28.36
C ASP A 12 -16.79 3.81 26.92
N MET A 13 -17.66 3.75 25.90
CA MET A 13 -17.27 3.92 24.49
C MET A 13 -16.87 5.36 24.16
N LEU A 14 -17.39 6.37 24.85
CA LEU A 14 -16.99 7.79 24.76
C LEU A 14 -15.87 8.17 25.74
N LYS A 15 -15.48 7.28 26.67
CA LYS A 15 -14.22 7.38 27.44
C LYS A 15 -13.04 6.79 26.68
N PHE A 16 -13.26 5.78 25.83
CA PHE A 16 -12.22 5.21 24.96
C PHE A 16 -11.53 6.19 23.98
N PRO A 17 -12.17 7.28 23.47
CA PRO A 17 -11.51 8.33 22.70
C PRO A 17 -10.93 9.44 23.59
N ALA A 18 -11.14 9.40 24.92
CA ALA A 18 -10.74 10.43 25.86
C ALA A 18 -9.44 10.08 26.59
N SER A 19 -8.45 9.55 25.88
CA SER A 19 -7.11 10.07 26.10
C SER A 19 -7.03 11.37 25.30
N SER A 20 -7.65 12.43 25.80
CA SER A 20 -7.37 13.82 25.37
C SER A 20 -5.86 14.08 25.43
N THR A 21 -5.15 13.36 26.29
CA THR A 21 -3.70 13.16 26.28
C THR A 21 -3.15 12.65 24.95
N CYS A 22 -3.70 11.59 24.32
CA CYS A 22 -3.23 11.10 23.02
C CYS A 22 -3.46 12.11 21.88
N SER A 23 -4.62 12.77 21.79
CA SER A 23 -4.84 13.76 20.72
C SER A 23 -3.97 15.02 20.91
N LEU A 24 -3.72 15.44 22.15
CA LEU A 24 -2.83 16.56 22.47
C LEU A 24 -1.36 16.22 22.23
N ILE A 25 -0.91 15.01 22.62
CA ILE A 25 0.45 14.53 22.37
C ILE A 25 0.68 14.45 20.86
N ILE A 26 -0.25 13.88 20.11
CA ILE A 26 -0.16 13.75 18.66
C ILE A 26 -0.15 15.12 17.96
N ASN A 27 -1.02 16.06 18.35
CA ASN A 27 -0.97 17.41 17.79
C ASN A 27 0.34 18.12 18.10
N SER A 28 0.86 17.96 19.33
CA SER A 28 2.17 18.50 19.71
C SER A 28 3.33 17.86 18.96
N GLU A 29 3.22 16.58 18.58
CA GLU A 29 4.18 15.88 17.73
C GLU A 29 4.12 16.38 16.27
N LEU A 30 2.93 16.71 15.76
CA LEU A 30 2.73 17.18 14.38
C LEU A 30 3.15 18.64 14.15
N GLU A 31 3.22 19.46 15.21
CA GLU A 31 3.58 20.88 15.14
C GLU A 31 5.10 21.15 15.27
N GLN A 32 5.93 20.12 15.46
CA GLN A 32 7.37 20.32 15.62
C GLN A 32 8.08 20.62 14.29
N PRO A 33 9.04 21.57 14.27
CA PRO A 33 9.85 21.84 13.08
C PRO A 33 10.82 20.68 12.79
N THR A 34 10.85 20.20 11.56
CA THR A 34 11.81 19.19 11.09
C THR A 34 13.19 19.78 10.86
N LYS A 35 14.12 19.52 11.79
CA LYS A 35 15.53 19.98 11.66
C LYS A 35 16.53 18.82 11.54
N ASP A 36 16.15 17.62 11.96
CA ASP A 36 17.03 16.47 12.13
C ASP A 36 16.28 15.16 11.85
N LEU A 37 17.06 14.08 11.66
CA LEU A 37 16.51 12.76 11.34
C LEU A 37 15.65 12.19 12.48
N ALA A 38 15.93 12.54 13.73
CA ALA A 38 15.14 12.10 14.88
C ALA A 38 13.79 12.82 14.96
N SER A 39 13.75 14.15 14.75
CA SER A 39 12.46 14.87 14.65
C SER A 39 11.61 14.39 13.47
N LEU A 40 12.22 14.10 12.32
CA LEU A 40 11.51 13.52 11.18
C LEU A 40 10.90 12.16 11.54
N THR A 41 11.67 11.27 12.19
CA THR A 41 11.19 9.94 12.60
C THR A 41 10.03 10.04 13.58
N MET A 42 10.11 10.97 14.53
CA MET A 42 9.03 11.22 15.50
C MET A 42 7.74 11.69 14.83
N ILE A 43 7.82 12.65 13.92
CA ILE A 43 6.63 13.17 13.22
C ILE A 43 6.03 12.09 12.31
N VAL A 44 6.86 11.30 11.60
CA VAL A 44 6.38 10.19 10.76
C VAL A 44 5.69 9.10 11.60
N ARG A 45 6.23 8.79 12.79
CA ARG A 45 5.58 7.89 13.75
C ARG A 45 4.24 8.43 14.21
N GLY A 46 4.16 9.71 14.56
CA GLY A 46 2.92 10.38 14.96
C GLY A 46 1.85 10.35 13.87
N VAL A 47 2.22 10.69 12.62
CA VAL A 47 1.33 10.58 11.44
C VAL A 47 0.79 9.17 11.25
N ARG A 48 1.64 8.15 11.43
CA ARG A 48 1.24 6.74 11.33
C ARG A 48 0.24 6.36 12.42
N GLN A 49 0.50 6.79 13.65
CA GLN A 49 -0.38 6.53 14.78
C GLN A 49 -1.75 7.17 14.57
N VAL A 50 -1.82 8.42 14.09
CA VAL A 50 -3.09 9.07 13.71
C VAL A 50 -3.83 8.28 12.66
N THR A 51 -3.14 7.89 11.58
CA THR A 51 -3.77 7.16 10.48
C THR A 51 -4.35 5.83 10.95
N SER A 52 -3.62 5.11 11.81
CA SER A 52 -4.09 3.84 12.38
C SER A 52 -5.27 4.03 13.33
N GLN A 53 -5.20 5.02 14.22
CA GLN A 53 -6.25 5.27 15.21
C GLN A 53 -7.52 5.84 14.57
N HIS A 54 -7.39 6.66 13.52
CA HIS A 54 -8.52 7.23 12.80
C HIS A 54 -9.45 6.14 12.26
N ALA A 55 -8.92 5.07 11.65
CA ALA A 55 -9.75 3.98 11.15
C ALA A 55 -10.59 3.31 12.25
N HIS A 56 -9.97 2.98 13.39
CA HIS A 56 -10.66 2.37 14.53
C HIS A 56 -11.74 3.29 15.13
N LEU A 57 -11.41 4.57 15.29
CA LEU A 57 -12.32 5.55 15.87
C LEU A 57 -13.48 5.89 14.92
N HIS A 58 -13.22 5.96 13.61
CA HIS A 58 -14.26 6.21 12.61
C HIS A 58 -15.28 5.07 12.59
N THR A 59 -14.85 3.81 12.65
CA THR A 59 -15.77 2.66 12.77
C THR A 59 -16.63 2.75 14.03
N ALA A 60 -16.03 3.04 15.19
CA ALA A 60 -16.79 3.19 16.44
C ALA A 60 -17.82 4.33 16.37
N ILE A 61 -17.49 5.45 15.73
CA ILE A 61 -18.44 6.56 15.51
C ILE A 61 -19.61 6.13 14.63
N LEU A 62 -19.36 5.37 13.56
CA LEU A 62 -20.42 4.84 12.71
C LEU A 62 -21.34 3.88 13.48
N ASP A 63 -20.78 3.01 14.31
CA ASP A 63 -21.56 2.08 15.14
C ASP A 63 -22.48 2.83 16.10
N VAL A 64 -21.98 3.88 16.76
CA VAL A 64 -22.78 4.73 17.65
C VAL A 64 -23.84 5.51 16.86
N ARG A 65 -23.51 6.04 15.68
CA ARG A 65 -24.48 6.74 14.81
C ARG A 65 -25.61 5.80 14.39
N GLN A 66 -25.29 4.55 14.07
CA GLN A 66 -26.29 3.53 13.73
C GLN A 66 -27.15 3.12 14.94
N MET A 67 -26.55 3.02 16.12
CA MET A 67 -27.28 2.77 17.37
C MET A 67 -28.27 3.91 17.67
N PHE A 68 -27.84 5.18 17.57
CA PHE A 68 -28.74 6.33 17.73
C PHE A 68 -29.90 6.30 16.74
N HIS A 69 -29.61 5.99 15.46
CA HIS A 69 -30.65 5.84 14.44
C HIS A 69 -31.65 4.74 14.82
N THR A 70 -31.16 3.58 15.25
CA THR A 70 -32.00 2.44 15.64
C THR A 70 -32.89 2.79 16.83
N LEU A 71 -32.35 3.44 17.87
CA LEU A 71 -33.12 3.90 19.03
C LEU A 71 -34.24 4.87 18.61
N SER A 72 -33.93 5.81 17.72
CA SER A 72 -34.91 6.75 17.17
C SER A 72 -36.03 6.05 16.39
N VAL A 73 -35.70 5.03 15.58
CA VAL A 73 -36.69 4.23 14.84
C VAL A 73 -37.67 3.50 15.78
N TYR A 74 -37.19 3.04 16.94
CA TYR A 74 -38.04 2.41 17.97
C TYR A 74 -38.73 3.40 18.92
N GLY A 75 -38.65 4.71 18.63
CA GLY A 75 -39.31 5.75 19.43
C GLY A 75 -38.61 6.07 20.76
N ILE A 76 -37.35 5.67 20.93
CA ILE A 76 -36.52 6.04 22.08
C ILE A 76 -35.78 7.33 21.71
N GLU A 77 -36.18 8.45 22.31
CA GLU A 77 -35.50 9.73 22.10
C GLU A 77 -34.09 9.72 22.71
N VAL A 78 -33.11 10.00 21.85
CA VAL A 78 -31.74 10.30 22.24
C VAL A 78 -31.62 11.81 22.41
N MET A 79 -30.89 12.26 23.43
CA MET A 79 -30.71 13.68 23.70
C MET A 79 -29.95 14.38 22.57
N ASP A 80 -30.44 15.53 22.11
CA ASP A 80 -29.76 16.39 21.12
C ASP A 80 -28.33 16.75 21.54
N SER A 81 -28.08 16.84 22.85
CA SER A 81 -26.75 17.12 23.39
C SER A 81 -25.75 16.00 23.09
N ASP A 82 -26.19 14.74 23.01
CA ASP A 82 -25.33 13.59 22.71
C ASP A 82 -25.14 13.41 21.21
N HIS A 83 -26.16 13.69 20.39
CA HIS A 83 -26.00 13.83 18.93
C HIS A 83 -24.94 14.89 18.57
N ARG A 84 -24.99 16.06 19.21
CA ARG A 84 -24.00 17.13 18.98
C ARG A 84 -22.59 16.72 19.40
N LYS A 85 -22.43 15.99 20.52
CA LYS A 85 -21.11 15.50 20.95
C LYS A 85 -20.54 14.50 19.95
N LEU A 86 -21.37 13.59 19.43
CA LEU A 86 -20.95 12.61 18.43
C LEU A 86 -20.47 13.30 17.15
N GLU A 87 -21.24 14.24 16.62
CA GLU A 87 -20.86 14.98 15.40
C GLU A 87 -19.63 15.86 15.63
N LEU A 88 -19.53 16.58 16.76
CA LEU A 88 -18.33 17.33 17.12
C LEU A 88 -17.08 16.44 17.20
N THR A 89 -17.23 15.21 17.70
CA THR A 89 -16.14 14.24 17.81
C THR A 89 -15.73 13.73 16.43
N SER A 90 -16.71 13.47 15.56
CA SER A 90 -16.49 13.12 14.15
C SER A 90 -15.73 14.23 13.42
N GLU A 91 -16.16 15.49 13.54
CA GLU A 91 -15.49 16.64 12.91
C GLU A 91 -14.05 16.80 13.39
N LYS A 92 -13.81 16.72 14.70
CA LYS A 92 -12.44 16.80 15.26
C LYS A 92 -11.54 15.67 14.74
N LEU A 93 -12.09 14.46 14.61
CA LEU A 93 -11.35 13.30 14.10
C LEU A 93 -10.98 13.48 12.62
N GLU A 94 -11.90 13.99 11.80
CA GLU A 94 -11.64 14.30 10.38
C GLU A 94 -10.59 15.40 10.22
N VAL A 95 -10.69 16.49 11.00
CA VAL A 95 -9.70 17.59 10.98
C VAL A 95 -8.32 17.08 11.37
N LEU A 96 -8.22 16.26 12.44
CA LEU A 96 -6.96 15.65 12.86
C LEU A 96 -6.36 14.76 11.76
N HIS A 97 -7.19 13.94 11.10
CA HIS A 97 -6.72 13.09 10.01
C HIS A 97 -6.25 13.92 8.81
N GLN A 98 -7.00 14.95 8.42
CA GLN A 98 -6.64 15.85 7.34
C GLN A 98 -5.35 16.62 7.61
N ASN A 99 -5.13 17.04 8.85
CA ASN A 99 -3.88 17.64 9.29
C ASN A 99 -2.72 16.64 9.17
N SER A 100 -2.91 15.40 9.63
CA SER A 100 -1.88 14.35 9.50
C SER A 100 -1.50 14.05 8.05
N ILE A 101 -2.48 14.06 7.12
CA ILE A 101 -2.22 13.90 5.68
C ILE A 101 -1.43 15.10 5.14
N THR A 102 -1.79 16.31 5.56
CA THR A 102 -1.13 17.56 5.12
C THR A 102 0.32 17.59 5.59
N VAL A 103 0.57 17.25 6.86
CA VAL A 103 1.94 17.10 7.40
C VAL A 103 2.68 15.98 6.66
N LYS A 104 2.06 14.82 6.42
CA LYS A 104 2.69 13.75 5.63
C LYS A 104 3.16 14.23 4.27
N ARG A 105 2.36 15.04 3.58
CA ARG A 105 2.71 15.62 2.27
C ARG A 105 3.84 16.64 2.38
N SER A 106 3.80 17.54 3.37
CA SER A 106 4.85 18.54 3.55
C SER A 106 6.20 17.94 3.92
N LEU A 107 6.20 16.74 4.53
CA LEU A 107 7.41 15.99 4.85
C LEU A 107 8.05 15.25 3.67
N GLN A 108 7.33 15.04 2.56
CA GLN A 108 7.87 14.26 1.43
C GLN A 108 9.20 14.83 0.87
N PRO A 109 9.35 16.15 0.66
CA PRO A 109 10.62 16.72 0.21
C PRO A 109 11.74 16.53 1.23
N THR A 110 11.45 16.69 2.52
CA THR A 110 12.42 16.49 3.60
C THR A 110 12.86 15.02 3.69
N GLN A 111 11.93 14.07 3.56
CA GLN A 111 12.23 12.64 3.50
C GLN A 111 13.12 12.31 2.30
N ALA A 112 12.81 12.84 1.12
CA ALA A 112 13.62 12.66 -0.08
C ALA A 112 15.04 13.22 0.09
N PHE A 113 15.18 14.37 0.75
CA PHE A 113 16.48 14.96 1.06
C PHE A 113 17.32 14.08 2.00
N PHE A 114 16.72 13.58 3.09
CA PHE A 114 17.43 12.68 4.01
C PHE A 114 17.78 11.34 3.36
N LEU A 115 16.89 10.77 2.54
CA LEU A 115 17.18 9.56 1.77
C LEU A 115 18.37 9.77 0.81
N ALA A 116 18.39 10.87 0.07
CA ALA A 116 19.51 11.21 -0.83
C ALA A 116 20.82 11.40 -0.04
N LYS A 117 20.75 12.02 1.15
CA LYS A 117 21.91 12.19 2.02
C LYS A 117 22.43 10.86 2.54
N THR A 118 21.56 9.95 2.98
CA THR A 118 21.94 8.60 3.43
C THR A 118 22.55 7.81 2.27
N GLN A 119 21.96 7.86 1.08
CA GLN A 119 22.52 7.23 -0.12
C GLN A 119 23.92 7.75 -0.46
N GLN A 120 24.14 9.06 -0.34
CA GLN A 120 25.46 9.66 -0.54
C GLN A 120 26.46 9.17 0.50
N LYS A 121 26.07 9.12 1.79
CA LYS A 121 26.93 8.59 2.87
C LYS A 121 27.33 7.13 2.61
N VAL A 122 26.40 6.28 2.18
CA VAL A 122 26.70 4.88 1.82
C VAL A 122 27.67 4.80 0.64
N SER A 123 27.49 5.65 -0.39
CA SER A 123 28.44 5.74 -1.51
C SER A 123 29.84 6.15 -1.07
N ASP A 124 29.94 7.14 -0.18
CA ASP A 124 31.22 7.63 0.32
C ASP A 124 31.90 6.64 1.25
N PHE A 125 31.12 5.94 2.10
CA PHE A 125 31.61 4.85 2.94
C PHE A 125 32.15 3.69 2.10
N SER A 126 31.44 3.28 1.05
CA SER A 126 31.91 2.25 0.10
C SER A 126 33.28 2.61 -0.49
N LYS A 127 33.45 3.86 -0.95
CA LYS A 127 34.75 4.37 -1.43
C LYS A 127 35.82 4.39 -0.33
N ALA A 128 35.44 4.72 0.90
CA ALA A 128 36.37 4.72 2.04
C ALA A 128 36.88 3.29 2.35
N VAL A 129 35.98 2.31 2.35
CA VAL A 129 36.30 0.89 2.53
C VAL A 129 37.20 0.40 1.40
N GLN A 130 36.91 0.76 0.15
CA GLN A 130 37.75 0.39 -0.99
C GLN A 130 39.17 0.98 -0.90
N ARG A 131 39.30 2.25 -0.51
CA ARG A 131 40.61 2.89 -0.26
C ARG A 131 41.35 2.24 0.91
N PHE A 132 40.62 1.84 1.95
CA PHE A 132 41.18 1.12 3.09
C PHE A 132 41.72 -0.23 2.66
N GLN A 133 40.95 -1.00 1.88
CA GLN A 133 41.36 -2.30 1.34
C GLN A 133 42.66 -2.18 0.53
N GLN A 134 42.75 -1.23 -0.41
CA GLN A 134 43.95 -1.01 -1.21
C GLN A 134 45.19 -0.67 -0.34
N LYS A 135 44.99 0.12 0.72
CA LYS A 135 46.07 0.43 1.67
C LYS A 135 46.46 -0.77 2.53
N PHE A 136 45.49 -1.58 2.91
CA PHE A 136 45.72 -2.81 3.69
C PHE A 136 46.49 -3.85 2.88
N GLU A 137 46.18 -4.02 1.59
CA GLU A 137 46.91 -4.94 0.71
C GLU A 137 48.35 -4.48 0.44
N SER A 138 48.55 -3.17 0.23
CA SER A 138 49.88 -2.63 -0.13
C SER A 138 50.80 -2.32 1.06
N LYS A 139 50.24 -1.93 2.22
CA LYS A 139 50.98 -1.42 3.39
C LYS A 139 50.48 -2.02 4.70
N GLY A 140 49.72 -3.10 4.64
CA GLY A 140 49.19 -3.76 5.83
C GLY A 140 50.23 -4.60 6.56
N PRO A 141 49.83 -5.23 7.68
CA PRO A 141 50.69 -6.14 8.42
C PRO A 141 51.13 -7.37 7.60
N GLY A 142 50.48 -7.67 6.48
CA GLY A 142 50.90 -8.73 5.55
C GLY A 142 52.01 -8.32 4.57
N SER A 143 52.36 -7.03 4.46
CA SER A 143 53.34 -6.51 3.49
C SER A 143 54.72 -6.23 4.09
N VAL A 144 54.97 -6.62 5.35
CA VAL A 144 56.24 -6.31 6.07
C VAL A 144 57.36 -7.33 5.86
N GLY A 145 57.12 -8.42 5.12
CA GLY A 145 58.15 -9.44 4.86
C GLY A 145 58.62 -10.13 6.15
N GLU A 146 59.93 -10.05 6.45
CA GLU A 146 60.55 -10.70 7.60
C GLU A 146 60.53 -9.87 8.91
N ASP A 147 60.13 -8.59 8.86
CA ASP A 147 60.08 -7.72 10.04
C ASP A 147 58.76 -7.90 10.83
N LEU A 148 58.69 -8.99 11.60
CA LEU A 148 57.49 -9.36 12.38
C LEU A 148 57.14 -8.35 13.48
N GLU A 149 58.11 -7.70 14.13
CA GLU A 149 57.84 -6.70 15.17
C GLU A 149 57.08 -5.50 14.59
N ARG A 150 57.49 -5.03 13.42
CA ARG A 150 56.77 -3.98 12.68
C ARG A 150 55.37 -4.44 12.24
N GLY A 151 55.22 -5.71 11.87
CA GLY A 151 53.94 -6.33 11.56
C GLY A 151 52.95 -6.28 12.73
N VAL A 152 53.40 -6.58 13.96
CA VAL A 152 52.56 -6.52 15.16
C VAL A 152 52.09 -5.10 15.46
N VAL A 153 52.95 -4.10 15.29
CA VAL A 153 52.58 -2.69 15.46
C VAL A 153 51.52 -2.27 14.44
N LEU A 154 51.72 -2.61 13.16
CA LEU A 154 50.76 -2.32 12.09
C LEU A 154 49.44 -3.07 12.30
N LEU A 155 49.46 -4.31 12.78
CA LEU A 155 48.24 -5.07 13.07
C LEU A 155 47.38 -4.35 14.11
N LYS A 156 47.99 -3.81 15.17
CA LYS A 156 47.27 -3.03 16.18
C LYS A 156 46.69 -1.72 15.60
N GLU A 157 47.44 -1.04 14.73
CA GLU A 157 46.98 0.19 14.06
C GLU A 157 45.80 -0.09 13.10
N TYR A 158 45.92 -1.11 12.25
CA TYR A 158 44.88 -1.47 11.29
C TYR A 158 43.66 -2.10 11.98
N SER A 159 43.83 -2.87 13.06
CA SER A 159 42.72 -3.35 13.89
C SER A 159 41.89 -2.19 14.41
N LYS A 160 42.53 -1.13 14.91
CA LYS A 160 41.83 0.07 15.36
C LYS A 160 41.06 0.76 14.23
N LYS A 161 41.65 0.85 13.03
CA LYS A 161 40.97 1.41 11.84
C LYS A 161 39.77 0.56 11.40
N VAL A 162 39.87 -0.77 11.50
CA VAL A 162 38.73 -1.67 11.24
C VAL A 162 37.62 -1.44 12.26
N ASP A 163 37.96 -1.30 13.55
CA ASP A 163 36.97 -1.00 14.59
C ASP A 163 36.26 0.35 14.35
N GLU A 164 36.98 1.35 13.84
CA GLU A 164 36.42 2.65 13.48
C GLU A 164 35.46 2.53 12.28
N LEU A 165 35.84 1.81 11.22
CA LEU A 165 34.97 1.54 10.07
C LEU A 165 33.75 0.68 10.45
N GLN A 166 33.92 -0.26 11.37
CA GLN A 166 32.82 -1.09 11.89
C GLN A 166 31.79 -0.21 12.63
N LYS A 167 32.25 0.73 13.45
CA LYS A 167 31.37 1.69 14.14
C LYS A 167 30.66 2.63 13.17
N GLU A 168 31.35 3.11 12.14
CA GLU A 168 30.75 3.94 11.10
C GLU A 168 29.68 3.16 10.32
N ARG A 169 29.95 1.90 9.98
CA ARG A 169 28.95 1.00 9.40
C ARG A 169 27.72 0.86 10.29
N GLU A 170 27.89 0.57 11.58
CA GLU A 170 26.78 0.42 12.51
C GLU A 170 25.91 1.68 12.61
N GLN A 171 26.52 2.86 12.54
CA GLN A 171 25.79 4.13 12.50
C GLN A 171 25.01 4.30 11.20
N LEU A 172 25.60 3.94 10.05
CA LEU A 172 24.92 3.99 8.76
C LEU A 172 23.76 3.00 8.69
N ASP A 173 23.92 1.79 9.24
CA ASP A 173 22.86 0.79 9.34
C ASP A 173 21.68 1.34 10.17
N GLN A 174 21.93 2.01 11.30
CA GLN A 174 20.88 2.66 12.11
C GLN A 174 20.17 3.82 11.37
N GLU A 175 20.94 4.65 10.65
CA GLU A 175 20.37 5.72 9.84
C GLU A 175 19.52 5.14 8.70
N GLU A 176 19.98 4.06 8.06
CA GLU A 176 19.25 3.35 7.01
C GLU A 176 17.93 2.77 7.54
N ASP A 177 17.93 2.08 8.68
CA ASP A 177 16.72 1.53 9.31
C ASP A 177 15.65 2.61 9.57
N SER A 178 16.08 3.81 9.99
CA SER A 178 15.17 4.93 10.24
C SER A 178 14.52 5.46 8.96
N VAL A 179 15.26 5.44 7.85
CA VAL A 179 14.77 5.80 6.52
C VAL A 179 13.95 4.64 5.94
N GLU A 180 14.30 3.39 6.24
CA GLU A 180 13.59 2.19 5.80
C GLU A 180 12.13 2.22 6.26
N MET A 181 11.89 2.66 7.49
CA MET A 181 10.54 2.87 8.03
C MET A 181 9.68 3.82 7.17
N THR A 182 10.28 4.75 6.42
CA THR A 182 9.53 5.68 5.56
C THR A 182 8.98 5.04 4.29
N TRP A 183 9.72 4.14 3.62
CA TRP A 183 9.19 3.42 2.45
C TRP A 183 8.34 2.21 2.86
N ARG A 184 8.65 1.55 3.99
CA ARG A 184 7.79 0.50 4.57
C ARG A 184 6.38 1.02 4.86
N THR A 185 6.23 2.31 5.15
CA THR A 185 4.94 2.98 5.40
C THR A 185 4.42 3.79 4.21
N MET A 186 5.11 3.71 3.06
CA MET A 186 4.63 4.30 1.82
C MET A 186 3.36 3.56 1.38
N ARG A 187 2.34 4.32 0.99
CA ARG A 187 1.11 3.71 0.46
C ARG A 187 1.46 3.01 -0.84
N TRP A 188 1.02 1.77 -0.96
CA TRP A 188 1.28 0.94 -2.13
C TRP A 188 0.79 1.59 -3.42
N VAL A 189 -0.27 2.40 -3.39
CA VAL A 189 -0.77 3.15 -4.57
C VAL A 189 0.19 4.27 -5.00
N THR A 190 0.89 4.91 -4.05
CA THR A 190 1.75 6.07 -4.32
C THR A 190 3.21 5.70 -4.61
N ALA A 191 3.58 4.44 -4.42
CA ALA A 191 4.96 4.00 -4.61
C ALA A 191 5.42 4.19 -6.07
N LYS A 192 6.62 4.73 -6.26
CA LYS A 192 7.20 4.84 -7.59
C LYS A 192 7.91 3.53 -7.92
N LEU A 193 7.14 2.50 -8.27
CA LEU A 193 7.69 1.18 -8.57
C LEU A 193 8.67 1.22 -9.75
N ASP A 194 8.47 2.12 -10.70
CA ASP A 194 9.36 2.26 -11.85
C ASP A 194 10.72 2.83 -11.44
N ASP A 195 10.74 3.81 -10.52
CA ASP A 195 11.99 4.33 -9.93
C ASP A 195 12.73 3.22 -9.16
N LEU A 196 12.01 2.41 -8.38
CA LEU A 196 12.58 1.29 -7.63
C LEU A 196 13.14 0.20 -8.57
N LYS A 197 12.41 -0.14 -9.64
CA LYS A 197 12.90 -1.07 -10.67
C LYS A 197 14.17 -0.55 -11.33
N GLY A 198 14.21 0.74 -11.67
CA GLY A 198 15.40 1.39 -12.22
C GLY A 198 16.60 1.35 -11.27
N GLN A 199 16.38 1.54 -9.96
CA GLN A 199 17.43 1.44 -8.95
C GLN A 199 17.97 0.01 -8.82
N VAL A 200 17.10 -1.01 -8.81
CA VAL A 200 17.50 -2.43 -8.76
C VAL A 200 18.34 -2.80 -9.97
N GLU A 201 17.94 -2.38 -11.16
CA GLU A 201 18.71 -2.60 -12.39
C GLU A 201 20.03 -1.83 -12.39
N GLY A 202 20.06 -0.62 -11.83
CA GLY A 202 21.31 0.13 -11.63
C GLY A 202 22.29 -0.59 -10.70
N VAL A 203 21.79 -1.15 -9.59
CA VAL A 203 22.61 -1.96 -8.66
C VAL A 203 23.06 -3.26 -9.33
N ARG A 204 22.19 -3.90 -10.12
CA ARG A 204 22.53 -5.11 -10.88
C ARG A 204 23.65 -4.84 -11.90
N ALA A 205 23.59 -3.73 -12.62
CA ALA A 205 24.62 -3.32 -13.57
C ALA A 205 25.95 -2.99 -12.87
N ALA A 206 25.90 -2.23 -11.77
CA ALA A 206 27.08 -1.92 -10.96
C ALA A 206 27.69 -3.17 -10.32
N LEU A 207 26.85 -4.13 -9.92
CA LEU A 207 27.28 -5.44 -9.47
C LEU A 207 28.05 -6.10 -10.62
N GLN A 208 27.45 -6.28 -11.79
CA GLN A 208 28.08 -6.91 -12.98
C GLN A 208 29.44 -6.31 -13.40
N ASP A 209 29.65 -5.02 -13.16
CA ASP A 209 30.90 -4.30 -13.47
C ASP A 209 32.03 -4.51 -12.43
N CYS A 210 31.73 -5.15 -11.29
CA CYS A 210 32.74 -5.49 -10.30
C CYS A 210 33.60 -6.68 -10.76
N ASP A 211 34.86 -6.40 -11.10
CA ASP A 211 35.84 -7.43 -11.48
C ASP A 211 36.14 -8.41 -10.32
N GLY A 212 36.15 -9.71 -10.61
CA GLY A 212 36.65 -10.76 -9.70
C GLY A 212 35.69 -11.27 -8.62
N GLY A 213 34.48 -10.72 -8.50
CA GLY A 213 33.51 -11.10 -7.45
C GLY A 213 32.61 -12.30 -7.76
N GLN A 214 32.47 -12.69 -9.04
CA GLN A 214 31.41 -13.60 -9.52
C GLN A 214 31.42 -15.02 -8.91
N GLU A 215 32.55 -15.46 -8.36
CA GLU A 215 32.69 -16.79 -7.75
C GLU A 215 32.39 -16.82 -6.25
N THR A 216 32.27 -15.66 -5.60
CA THR A 216 32.03 -15.59 -4.15
C THR A 216 30.58 -15.90 -3.77
N GLU A 217 30.37 -16.52 -2.61
CA GLU A 217 29.03 -16.77 -2.09
C GLU A 217 28.26 -15.48 -1.81
N VAL A 218 28.95 -14.41 -1.41
CA VAL A 218 28.37 -13.08 -1.18
C VAL A 218 27.80 -12.50 -2.47
N TRP A 219 28.54 -12.62 -3.58
CA TRP A 219 28.06 -12.23 -4.89
C TRP A 219 26.80 -12.96 -5.30
N ARG A 220 26.80 -14.31 -5.21
CA ARG A 220 25.61 -15.12 -5.57
C ARG A 220 24.42 -14.79 -4.68
N ALA A 221 24.63 -14.60 -3.39
CA ALA A 221 23.57 -14.21 -2.46
C ALA A 221 23.01 -12.82 -2.79
N MET A 222 23.87 -11.87 -3.20
CA MET A 222 23.45 -10.53 -3.60
C MET A 222 22.68 -10.56 -4.92
N GLN A 223 23.11 -11.37 -5.89
CA GLN A 223 22.41 -11.56 -7.16
C GLN A 223 21.04 -12.22 -6.96
N GLN A 224 20.96 -13.27 -6.14
CA GLN A 224 19.69 -13.91 -5.77
C GLN A 224 18.73 -12.91 -5.10
N ARG A 225 19.23 -12.07 -4.18
CA ARG A 225 18.42 -11.01 -3.55
C ARG A 225 17.89 -10.00 -4.55
N LEU A 226 18.68 -9.62 -5.56
CA LEU A 226 18.23 -8.73 -6.63
C LEU A 226 17.14 -9.39 -7.47
N ASP A 227 17.28 -10.67 -7.82
CA ASP A 227 16.26 -11.42 -8.58
C ASP A 227 14.95 -11.59 -7.79
N ASP A 228 15.04 -11.91 -6.50
CA ASP A 228 13.89 -11.99 -5.61
C ASP A 228 13.18 -10.62 -5.50
N HIS A 229 13.95 -9.53 -5.46
CA HIS A 229 13.41 -8.18 -5.38
C HIS A 229 12.78 -7.74 -6.71
N THR A 230 13.39 -8.03 -7.86
CA THR A 230 12.80 -7.80 -9.20
C THR A 230 11.47 -8.53 -9.32
N THR A 231 11.42 -9.81 -8.95
CA THR A 231 10.19 -10.62 -8.96
C THR A 231 9.12 -10.02 -8.05
N SER A 232 9.52 -9.55 -6.86
CA SER A 232 8.60 -8.88 -5.93
C SER A 232 8.03 -7.57 -6.49
N LEU A 233 8.84 -6.80 -7.22
CA LEU A 233 8.43 -5.55 -7.87
C LEU A 233 7.49 -5.80 -9.07
N GLU A 234 7.69 -6.89 -9.80
CA GLU A 234 6.78 -7.27 -10.89
C GLU A 234 5.41 -7.70 -10.36
N VAL A 235 5.41 -8.55 -9.33
CA VAL A 235 4.19 -9.01 -8.67
C VAL A 235 3.42 -7.85 -8.05
N THR A 236 4.10 -6.96 -7.33
CA THR A 236 3.49 -5.76 -6.73
C THR A 236 2.99 -4.78 -7.79
N ALA A 237 3.61 -4.70 -8.97
CA ALA A 237 3.12 -3.90 -10.10
C ALA A 237 1.89 -4.52 -10.77
N ALA A 238 1.88 -5.84 -11.00
CA ALA A 238 0.76 -6.54 -11.63
C ALA A 238 -0.54 -6.39 -10.81
N LEU A 239 -0.42 -6.40 -9.49
CA LEU A 239 -1.57 -6.22 -8.59
C LEU A 239 -2.18 -4.82 -8.66
N ARG A 240 -1.46 -3.80 -9.14
CA ARG A 240 -1.96 -2.41 -9.26
C ARG A 240 -3.01 -2.23 -10.33
N GLN A 241 -3.21 -3.22 -11.19
CA GLN A 241 -4.18 -3.10 -12.25
C GLN A 241 -5.57 -2.80 -11.66
N PRO A 242 -6.29 -1.79 -12.20
CA PRO A 242 -7.58 -1.37 -11.65
C PRO A 242 -8.65 -2.47 -11.74
N ALA A 243 -8.44 -3.46 -12.60
CA ALA A 243 -9.28 -4.65 -12.70
C ALA A 243 -9.24 -5.53 -11.43
N VAL A 244 -8.18 -5.45 -10.63
CA VAL A 244 -7.99 -6.26 -9.42
C VAL A 244 -8.82 -5.72 -8.26
N GLN A 245 -10.02 -6.28 -8.11
CA GLN A 245 -10.95 -5.99 -7.01
C GLN A 245 -10.63 -6.76 -5.72
N ALA A 246 -11.27 -6.37 -4.61
CA ALA A 246 -11.10 -6.96 -3.27
C ALA A 246 -11.27 -8.49 -3.23
N ARG A 247 -12.15 -9.06 -4.07
CA ARG A 247 -12.34 -10.52 -4.19
C ARG A 247 -11.08 -11.27 -4.65
N HIS A 248 -10.29 -10.66 -5.52
CA HIS A 248 -9.05 -11.27 -6.03
C HIS A 248 -7.97 -11.28 -4.95
N TRP A 249 -7.93 -10.23 -4.13
CA TRP A 249 -7.08 -10.17 -2.95
C TRP A 249 -7.47 -11.24 -1.92
N GLN A 250 -8.77 -11.41 -1.66
CA GLN A 250 -9.29 -12.50 -0.82
C GLN A 250 -8.85 -13.88 -1.33
N HIS A 251 -8.97 -14.11 -2.64
CA HIS A 251 -8.55 -15.37 -3.26
C HIS A 251 -7.04 -15.60 -3.10
N LEU A 252 -6.21 -14.61 -3.44
CA LEU A 252 -4.75 -14.70 -3.32
C LEU A 252 -4.33 -15.06 -1.90
N VAL A 253 -4.92 -14.42 -0.89
CA VAL A 253 -4.53 -14.68 0.49
C VAL A 253 -5.02 -16.04 0.98
N THR A 254 -6.21 -16.45 0.58
CA THR A 254 -6.73 -17.79 0.91
C THR A 254 -5.81 -18.87 0.35
N VAL A 255 -5.32 -18.69 -0.87
CA VAL A 255 -4.45 -19.67 -1.55
C VAL A 255 -3.01 -19.62 -1.01
N THR A 256 -2.48 -18.45 -0.66
CA THR A 256 -1.12 -18.32 -0.12
C THR A 256 -1.02 -18.61 1.38
N GLY A 257 -2.15 -18.63 2.10
CA GLY A 257 -2.21 -18.89 3.54
C GLY A 257 -1.65 -17.74 4.40
N CYS A 258 -1.33 -16.59 3.80
CA CYS A 258 -0.73 -15.45 4.50
C CYS A 258 -1.80 -14.62 5.22
N ARG A 259 -2.18 -14.95 6.46
CA ARG A 259 -3.02 -14.08 7.30
C ARG A 259 -2.33 -12.73 7.53
N GLY A 260 -2.81 -11.69 6.85
CA GLY A 260 -2.36 -10.30 7.03
C GLY A 260 -3.50 -9.37 7.42
N ARG A 261 -3.19 -8.10 7.68
CA ARG A 261 -4.12 -7.03 8.12
C ARG A 261 -5.11 -6.56 7.01
N TRP A 262 -5.41 -7.40 6.03
CA TRP A 262 -6.25 -7.08 4.88
C TRP A 262 -7.73 -7.44 5.09
N GLU A 263 -8.03 -8.24 6.14
CA GLU A 263 -9.37 -8.81 6.41
C GLU A 263 -10.35 -7.80 7.04
N SER A 264 -9.85 -6.71 7.62
CA SER A 264 -10.68 -5.76 8.36
C SER A 264 -10.37 -4.33 7.95
N SER A 265 -11.34 -3.72 7.28
CA SER A 265 -11.54 -2.30 6.97
C SER A 265 -11.19 -1.84 5.54
N THR A 266 -12.23 -1.82 4.69
CA THR A 266 -12.46 -0.84 3.62
C THR A 266 -11.27 -0.53 2.70
N GLY A 267 -11.04 -1.42 1.74
CA GLY A 267 -10.37 -1.08 0.48
C GLY A 267 -8.84 -1.16 0.48
N VAL A 268 -8.31 -1.49 -0.70
CA VAL A 268 -6.87 -1.62 -1.02
C VAL A 268 -6.11 -0.28 -0.88
N SER A 269 -6.81 0.82 -0.58
CA SER A 269 -6.28 2.19 -0.52
C SER A 269 -5.36 2.46 0.67
N ASN A 270 -5.50 1.72 1.77
CA ASN A 270 -4.70 1.88 2.98
C ASN A 270 -3.55 0.87 3.12
N VAL A 271 -3.33 0.02 2.11
CA VAL A 271 -2.27 -1.00 2.12
C VAL A 271 -0.90 -0.34 1.88
N SER A 272 0.09 -0.68 2.71
CA SER A 272 1.47 -0.23 2.53
C SER A 272 2.23 -1.12 1.55
N VAL A 273 3.31 -0.60 0.95
CA VAL A 273 4.19 -1.40 0.08
C VAL A 273 4.73 -2.63 0.83
N TRP A 274 5.04 -2.45 2.11
CA TRP A 274 5.54 -3.53 2.96
C TRP A 274 4.51 -4.63 3.16
N ASP A 275 3.24 -4.29 3.40
CA ASP A 275 2.18 -5.29 3.56
C ASP A 275 2.06 -6.20 2.32
N VAL A 276 2.24 -5.65 1.11
CA VAL A 276 2.20 -6.45 -0.14
C VAL A 276 3.46 -7.31 -0.31
N LEU A 277 4.64 -6.80 0.08
CA LEU A 277 5.89 -7.57 0.05
C LEU A 277 5.91 -8.69 1.10
N GLU A 278 5.30 -8.45 2.27
CA GLU A 278 5.22 -9.40 3.37
C GLU A 278 4.30 -10.60 3.06
N LEU A 279 3.33 -10.42 2.15
CA LEU A 279 2.55 -11.53 1.58
C LEU A 279 3.41 -12.51 0.76
N ARG A 280 4.70 -12.22 0.55
CA ARG A 280 5.67 -13.08 -0.17
C ARG A 280 5.14 -13.60 -1.49
N LEU A 281 4.34 -12.79 -2.17
CA LEU A 281 3.76 -13.13 -3.47
C LEU A 281 4.85 -13.32 -4.54
N SER A 282 6.07 -12.84 -4.29
CA SER A 282 7.28 -13.16 -5.07
C SER A 282 7.60 -14.65 -5.15
N ARG A 283 7.12 -15.47 -4.19
CA ARG A 283 7.29 -16.93 -4.23
C ARG A 283 6.29 -17.64 -5.15
N HIS A 284 5.22 -16.94 -5.54
CA HIS A 284 4.14 -17.49 -6.36
C HIS A 284 3.75 -16.52 -7.50
N PRO A 285 4.69 -16.12 -8.38
CA PRO A 285 4.42 -15.13 -9.43
C PRO A 285 3.37 -15.61 -10.43
N LEU A 286 3.33 -16.91 -10.73
CA LEU A 286 2.33 -17.51 -11.63
C LEU A 286 0.89 -17.42 -11.08
N LEU A 287 0.71 -17.55 -9.76
CA LEU A 287 -0.60 -17.41 -9.13
C LEU A 287 -1.11 -15.97 -9.26
N VAL A 288 -0.22 -15.00 -9.08
CA VAL A 288 -0.57 -13.59 -9.24
C VAL A 288 -0.91 -13.29 -10.70
N ALA A 289 -0.07 -13.73 -11.65
CA ALA A 289 -0.31 -13.51 -13.07
C ALA A 289 -1.69 -14.08 -13.52
N THR A 290 -1.99 -15.33 -13.16
CA THR A 290 -3.27 -15.96 -13.50
C THR A 290 -4.48 -15.25 -12.87
N THR A 291 -4.35 -14.75 -11.64
CA THR A 291 -5.39 -14.00 -10.94
C THR A 291 -5.61 -12.62 -11.59
N VAL A 292 -4.53 -11.94 -11.95
CA VAL A 292 -4.58 -10.64 -12.63
C VAL A 292 -5.21 -10.80 -14.03
N ASP A 293 -4.83 -11.83 -14.79
CA ASP A 293 -5.43 -12.14 -16.10
C ASP A 293 -6.92 -12.47 -16.01
N ALA A 294 -7.34 -13.17 -14.95
CA ALA A 294 -8.74 -13.40 -14.66
C ALA A 294 -9.47 -12.08 -14.38
N ALA A 295 -8.91 -11.24 -13.50
CA ALA A 295 -9.47 -9.95 -13.14
C ALA A 295 -9.64 -9.01 -14.35
N VAL A 296 -8.64 -8.94 -15.24
CA VAL A 296 -8.71 -8.13 -16.48
C VAL A 296 -9.84 -8.61 -17.38
N ARG A 297 -9.97 -9.93 -17.57
CA ARG A 297 -11.07 -10.49 -18.37
C ARG A 297 -12.44 -10.21 -17.76
N GLU A 298 -12.58 -10.36 -16.45
CA GLU A 298 -13.82 -10.01 -15.74
C GLU A 298 -14.15 -8.53 -15.85
N SER A 299 -13.15 -7.64 -15.76
CA SER A 299 -13.36 -6.20 -15.91
C SER A 299 -13.83 -5.85 -17.32
N HIS A 300 -13.27 -6.50 -18.34
CA HIS A 300 -13.68 -6.30 -19.73
C HIS A 300 -15.15 -6.72 -19.95
N LEU A 301 -15.53 -7.90 -19.46
CA LEU A 301 -16.91 -8.39 -19.52
C LEU A 301 -17.88 -7.45 -18.79
N ASN A 302 -17.50 -6.95 -17.61
CA ASN A 302 -18.29 -5.97 -16.86
C ASN A 302 -18.49 -4.66 -17.64
N THR A 303 -17.48 -4.17 -18.35
CA THR A 303 -17.61 -2.97 -19.19
C THR A 303 -18.59 -3.22 -20.33
N GLN A 304 -18.47 -4.35 -21.03
CA GLN A 304 -19.39 -4.70 -22.13
C GLN A 304 -20.85 -4.82 -21.64
N ILE A 305 -21.08 -5.42 -20.47
CA ILE A 305 -22.44 -5.50 -19.88
C ILE A 305 -22.97 -4.13 -19.50
N LYS A 306 -22.13 -3.24 -18.96
CA LYS A 306 -22.53 -1.86 -18.66
C LYS A 306 -22.90 -1.09 -19.92
N GLU A 307 -22.18 -1.29 -21.02
CA GLU A 307 -22.51 -0.68 -22.32
C GLU A 307 -23.86 -1.16 -22.84
N ILE A 308 -24.10 -2.49 -22.81
CA ILE A 308 -25.40 -3.08 -23.18
C ILE A 308 -26.51 -2.53 -22.29
N ALA A 309 -26.30 -2.49 -20.97
CA ALA A 309 -27.28 -1.96 -20.02
C ALA A 309 -27.60 -0.47 -20.28
N ASN A 310 -26.57 0.35 -20.51
CA ASN A 310 -26.72 1.77 -20.80
C ASN A 310 -27.45 2.02 -22.12
N PHE A 311 -27.21 1.17 -23.13
CA PHE A 311 -27.94 1.22 -24.39
C PHE A 311 -29.43 1.01 -24.14
N TRP A 312 -29.81 -0.11 -23.51
CA TRP A 312 -31.21 -0.46 -23.27
C TRP A 312 -31.95 0.50 -22.31
N GLN A 313 -31.23 1.12 -21.36
CA GLN A 313 -31.81 2.16 -20.51
C GLN A 313 -32.14 3.45 -21.27
N ARG A 314 -31.41 3.75 -22.36
CA ARG A 314 -31.59 4.98 -23.15
C ARG A 314 -32.52 4.79 -24.34
N THR A 315 -32.69 3.57 -24.82
CA THR A 315 -33.57 3.25 -25.93
C THR A 315 -35.02 3.61 -25.59
N ARG A 316 -35.65 4.41 -26.46
CA ARG A 316 -37.06 4.77 -26.37
C ARG A 316 -37.76 4.34 -27.65
N LEU A 317 -38.95 3.77 -27.50
CA LEU A 317 -39.80 3.42 -28.64
C LEU A 317 -40.48 4.69 -29.16
N CYS A 318 -40.24 5.02 -30.43
CA CYS A 318 -40.90 6.11 -31.11
C CYS A 318 -42.21 5.59 -31.71
N VAL A 319 -43.34 6.01 -31.14
CA VAL A 319 -44.67 5.64 -31.63
C VAL A 319 -45.23 6.80 -32.45
N GLN A 320 -45.51 6.55 -33.73
CA GLN A 320 -46.23 7.49 -34.57
C GLN A 320 -47.74 7.23 -34.46
N THR A 321 -48.52 8.31 -34.37
CA THR A 321 -49.99 8.23 -34.38
C THR A 321 -50.49 8.61 -35.77
N SER A 322 -50.86 7.62 -36.57
CA SER A 322 -51.53 7.86 -37.85
C SER A 322 -52.99 7.43 -37.71
N THR A 323 -53.83 8.45 -37.49
CA THR A 323 -55.31 8.55 -37.58
C THR A 323 -56.23 7.49 -36.94
N ALA A 324 -55.77 6.31 -36.55
CA ALA A 324 -56.51 5.35 -35.70
C ALA A 324 -55.63 4.22 -35.11
N VAL A 325 -54.37 4.07 -35.52
CA VAL A 325 -53.49 2.97 -35.10
C VAL A 325 -52.14 3.51 -34.63
N TRP A 326 -51.66 2.97 -33.52
CA TRP A 326 -50.35 3.27 -32.95
C TRP A 326 -49.32 2.37 -33.64
N THR A 327 -48.44 2.93 -34.47
CA THR A 327 -47.38 2.16 -35.15
C THR A 327 -46.01 2.58 -34.63
N VAL A 328 -45.19 1.60 -34.25
CA VAL A 328 -43.81 1.81 -33.82
C VAL A 328 -42.93 1.90 -35.06
N GLU A 329 -42.14 2.96 -35.19
CA GLU A 329 -41.16 3.15 -36.26
C GLU A 329 -39.75 2.79 -35.76
N GLY A 330 -38.87 2.28 -36.63
CA GLY A 330 -37.47 1.94 -36.29
C GLY A 330 -37.30 0.62 -35.53
N LEU A 331 -38.25 -0.32 -35.68
CA LEU A 331 -38.21 -1.62 -35.01
C LEU A 331 -37.10 -2.54 -35.53
N ASP A 332 -36.78 -2.48 -36.82
CA ASP A 332 -35.78 -3.37 -37.45
C ASP A 332 -34.38 -3.13 -36.88
N ASP A 333 -33.95 -1.87 -36.76
CA ASP A 333 -32.66 -1.51 -36.15
C ASP A 333 -32.58 -1.98 -34.68
N LEU A 334 -33.69 -1.88 -33.94
CA LEU A 334 -33.74 -2.28 -32.54
C LEU A 334 -33.72 -3.82 -32.38
N LEU A 335 -34.35 -4.55 -33.30
CA LEU A 335 -34.29 -6.00 -33.38
C LEU A 335 -32.87 -6.50 -33.74
N ASP A 336 -32.17 -5.80 -34.62
CA ASP A 336 -30.77 -6.11 -34.94
C ASP A 336 -29.84 -5.89 -33.75
N HIS A 337 -30.04 -4.80 -32.99
CA HIS A 337 -29.31 -4.55 -31.75
C HIS A 337 -29.64 -5.59 -30.67
N LEU A 338 -30.90 -6.03 -30.57
CA LEU A 338 -31.33 -7.12 -29.69
C LEU A 338 -30.62 -8.42 -30.05
N HIS A 339 -30.62 -8.79 -31.32
CA HIS A 339 -29.98 -10.01 -31.78
C HIS A 339 -28.47 -10.00 -31.50
N ASN A 340 -27.78 -8.91 -31.82
CA ASN A 340 -26.35 -8.75 -31.59
C ASN A 340 -25.99 -8.77 -30.09
N HIS A 341 -26.75 -8.06 -29.25
CA HIS A 341 -26.51 -8.08 -27.80
C HIS A 341 -26.83 -9.45 -27.19
N ASN A 342 -27.85 -10.17 -27.65
CA ASN A 342 -28.18 -11.52 -27.19
C ASN A 342 -27.07 -12.53 -27.56
N LEU A 343 -26.53 -12.47 -28.77
CA LEU A 343 -25.37 -13.28 -29.19
C LEU A 343 -24.14 -12.98 -28.34
N THR A 344 -23.87 -11.70 -28.07
CA THR A 344 -22.74 -11.28 -27.24
C THR A 344 -22.89 -11.78 -25.81
N LEU A 345 -24.08 -11.65 -25.19
CA LEU A 345 -24.36 -12.15 -23.84
C LEU A 345 -24.24 -13.67 -23.74
N LYS A 346 -24.72 -14.42 -24.74
CA LYS A 346 -24.53 -15.88 -24.82
C LYS A 346 -23.04 -16.27 -24.92
N ALA A 347 -22.27 -15.53 -25.72
CA ALA A 347 -20.82 -15.73 -25.81
C ALA A 347 -20.12 -15.44 -24.47
N MET A 348 -20.53 -14.39 -23.75
CA MET A 348 -20.02 -14.06 -22.41
C MET A 348 -20.40 -15.12 -21.36
N ALA A 349 -21.63 -15.64 -21.40
CA ALA A 349 -22.13 -16.65 -20.47
C ALA A 349 -21.36 -17.98 -20.56
N ASN A 350 -20.89 -18.33 -21.77
CA ASN A 350 -20.07 -19.52 -22.01
C ASN A 350 -18.61 -19.36 -21.55
N THR A 351 -18.19 -18.18 -21.08
CA THR A 351 -16.86 -18.01 -20.50
C THR A 351 -16.80 -18.55 -19.08
N ARG A 352 -15.65 -19.08 -18.67
CA ARG A 352 -15.38 -19.54 -17.29
C ARG A 352 -15.47 -18.44 -16.21
N TYR A 353 -15.70 -17.20 -16.63
CA TYR A 353 -15.78 -16.00 -15.78
C TYR A 353 -17.23 -15.53 -15.59
N SER A 354 -18.21 -16.25 -16.14
CA SER A 354 -19.63 -15.86 -16.08
C SER A 354 -20.18 -15.83 -14.66
N THR A 355 -19.74 -16.74 -13.78
CA THR A 355 -20.22 -16.82 -12.39
C THR A 355 -19.77 -15.65 -11.51
N THR A 356 -18.71 -14.94 -11.88
CA THR A 356 -18.14 -13.83 -11.09
C THR A 356 -18.66 -12.46 -11.55
N VAL A 357 -19.38 -12.41 -12.67
CA VAL A 357 -19.93 -11.19 -13.25
C VAL A 357 -21.39 -11.04 -12.84
N LEU A 358 -21.63 -10.17 -11.86
CA LEU A 358 -22.97 -9.86 -11.35
C LEU A 358 -23.88 -9.39 -12.50
N CYS A 359 -25.13 -9.87 -12.51
CA CYS A 359 -26.21 -9.55 -13.45
C CYS A 359 -26.16 -10.20 -14.85
N LEU A 360 -25.21 -11.08 -15.18
CA LEU A 360 -25.19 -11.76 -16.49
C LEU A 360 -26.45 -12.61 -16.70
N ASP A 361 -26.86 -13.40 -15.69
CA ASP A 361 -28.06 -14.23 -15.73
C ASP A 361 -29.35 -13.40 -15.84
N PHE A 362 -29.38 -12.22 -15.21
CA PHE A 362 -30.52 -11.31 -15.31
C PHE A 362 -30.69 -10.78 -16.74
N TRP A 363 -29.62 -10.33 -17.39
CA TRP A 363 -29.69 -9.82 -18.76
C TRP A 363 -29.95 -10.90 -19.81
N VAL A 364 -29.47 -12.14 -19.61
CA VAL A 364 -29.79 -13.29 -20.47
C VAL A 364 -31.26 -13.72 -20.35
N LEU A 365 -31.91 -13.46 -19.21
CA LEU A 365 -33.34 -13.74 -19.00
C LEU A 365 -34.25 -12.60 -19.48
N VAL A 366 -33.75 -11.37 -19.52
CA VAL A 366 -34.53 -10.16 -19.85
C VAL A 366 -34.49 -9.80 -21.35
N LEU A 367 -33.40 -10.15 -22.05
CA LEU A 367 -33.20 -9.95 -23.50
C LEU A 367 -33.27 -11.28 -24.27
#